data_AF-A0A6I8TKS9-F1
#
_entry.id   AF-A0A6I8TKS9-F1
#
_cell.length_a   1.000
_cell.length_b   1.000
_cell.length_c   1.000
_cell.angle_alpha   90.00
_cell.angle_beta   90.00
_cell.angle_gamma   90.00
#
_symmetry.space_group_name_H-M   'P 1'
#
loop_
_entity.id
_entity.type
_entity.pdbx_description
1 polymer ?
#
loop_
_entity_poly.entity_id
_entity_poly.type
_entity_poly.pdbx_seq_one_letter_code
_entity_poly.pdbx_strand_id
1 'polypeptide(L)'
;MAVSFTINGQLYHVTPNDVPIETSLNSFIRNHLHLTGTKFMCLEGSCGACTVHVAGIHPVNREPTSFAVNSCLMPIYSCHGMDITTIEGIESKSKFNSIPRRLARFSGTQCGVCSPGMVMNMYGLLDSTKGQITMDEIEKSFAGNICRCTGYRPIMDAMKSFAVDACSALLEKCKDIENLGDKCSSDKKCGVICPKTTDKKSIHLFFENDKEWHKIYSVLEVFEILTNIGCKPYCFVAGSTAREVYSDKEGPKVFIDIKSIEELRSYWMGSELIIGANVSLTELINILNEAAGSEKKFKYCEQIGNHTAMIGHKLMRNVGTVAGNLSMKNTQRGFTSDLHVILEAVRASITISNLIATAELILFVPHSFLG
;
A
#
# COMPACT_ATOMS: atom_id res chain seq x y z
N MET A 1 9.41 0.11 24.58
CA MET A 1 8.30 -0.43 23.75
C MET A 1 8.87 -0.96 22.44
N ALA A 2 8.11 -1.73 21.67
CA ALA A 2 8.55 -2.30 20.39
C ALA A 2 7.41 -2.25 19.37
N VAL A 3 7.73 -2.22 18.09
CA VAL A 3 6.76 -2.58 17.04
C VAL A 3 6.78 -4.08 16.83
N SER A 4 5.64 -4.68 16.51
CA SER A 4 5.46 -6.14 16.43
C SER A 4 4.73 -6.46 15.15
N PHE A 5 5.27 -7.38 14.35
CA PHE A 5 4.70 -7.78 13.06
C PHE A 5 5.21 -9.17 12.67
N THR A 6 4.59 -9.80 11.68
CA THR A 6 5.03 -11.11 11.19
C THR A 6 5.64 -11.01 9.79
N ILE A 7 6.72 -11.76 9.54
CA ILE A 7 7.26 -11.97 8.20
C ILE A 7 7.31 -13.47 7.94
N ASN A 8 6.65 -13.94 6.87
CA ASN A 8 6.54 -15.35 6.51
C ASN A 8 6.04 -16.23 7.68
N GLY A 9 5.13 -15.72 8.51
CA GLY A 9 4.58 -16.41 9.68
C GLY A 9 5.45 -16.38 10.93
N GLN A 10 6.66 -15.83 10.88
CA GLN A 10 7.51 -15.62 12.06
C GLN A 10 7.25 -14.24 12.68
N LEU A 11 7.02 -14.19 14.00
CA LEU A 11 6.82 -12.95 14.76
C LEU A 11 8.15 -12.25 15.04
N TYR A 12 8.19 -10.94 14.81
CA TYR A 12 9.32 -10.08 15.09
C TYR A 12 8.89 -8.93 16.00
N HIS A 13 9.78 -8.59 16.95
CA HIS A 13 9.69 -7.40 17.77
C HIS A 13 10.89 -6.52 17.46
N VAL A 14 10.65 -5.29 17.02
CA VAL A 14 11.70 -4.34 16.65
C VAL A 14 11.63 -3.12 17.56
N THR A 15 12.78 -2.76 18.11
CA THR A 15 13.02 -1.63 19.01
C THR A 15 13.96 -0.61 18.37
N PRO A 16 14.13 0.58 18.97
CA PRO A 16 15.12 1.56 18.53
C PRO A 16 16.58 1.08 18.56
N ASN A 17 16.89 0.06 19.35
CA ASN A 17 18.25 -0.49 19.45
C ASN A 17 18.56 -1.49 18.33
N ASP A 18 17.55 -2.01 17.63
CA ASP A 18 17.72 -3.04 16.62
C ASP A 18 18.07 -2.44 15.26
N VAL A 19 17.39 -1.37 14.86
CA VAL A 19 17.55 -0.70 13.56
C VAL A 19 17.30 0.81 13.64
N PRO A 20 17.89 1.64 12.75
CA PRO A 20 17.57 3.07 12.66
C PRO A 20 16.12 3.35 12.26
N ILE A 21 15.57 4.51 12.65
CA ILE A 21 14.19 4.93 12.35
C ILE A 21 13.87 5.01 10.86
N GLU A 22 14.88 5.28 10.01
CA GLU A 22 14.73 5.38 8.56
C GLU A 22 14.63 4.03 7.85
N THR A 23 14.89 2.92 8.57
CA THR A 23 15.00 1.58 8.01
C THR A 23 13.72 1.19 7.28
N SER A 24 13.85 0.96 5.97
CA SER A 24 12.76 0.43 5.16
C SER A 24 12.55 -1.06 5.41
N LEU A 25 11.32 -1.53 5.18
CA LEU A 25 10.98 -2.94 5.23
C LEU A 25 11.87 -3.78 4.31
N ASN A 26 12.21 -3.26 3.13
CA ASN A 26 13.15 -3.92 2.23
C ASN A 26 14.54 -4.12 2.85
N SER A 27 15.08 -3.06 3.47
CA SER A 27 16.39 -3.12 4.13
C SER A 27 16.37 -4.08 5.31
N PHE A 28 15.28 -4.09 6.08
CA PHE A 28 15.08 -5.05 7.18
C PHE A 28 15.09 -6.50 6.66
N ILE A 29 14.23 -6.82 5.68
CA ILE A 29 14.12 -8.15 5.07
C ILE A 29 15.47 -8.64 4.57
N ARG A 30 16.24 -7.79 3.89
CA ARG A 30 17.47 -8.19 3.22
C ARG A 30 18.70 -8.20 4.13
N ASN A 31 18.88 -7.15 4.92
CA ASN A 31 20.12 -6.91 5.65
C ASN A 31 20.07 -7.45 7.08
N HIS A 32 18.87 -7.53 7.68
CA HIS A 32 18.70 -8.05 9.04
C HIS A 32 18.20 -9.51 9.03
N LEU A 33 17.26 -9.85 8.14
CA LEU A 33 16.73 -11.22 8.05
C LEU A 33 17.44 -12.10 7.03
N HIS A 34 18.30 -11.51 6.18
CA HIS A 34 19.00 -12.21 5.10
C HIS A 34 18.08 -12.94 4.10
N LEU A 35 16.82 -12.49 3.98
CA LEU A 35 15.86 -12.94 2.98
C LEU A 35 16.05 -12.13 1.68
N THR A 36 16.96 -12.62 0.83
CA THR A 36 17.48 -11.84 -0.32
C THR A 36 16.68 -11.99 -1.62
N GLY A 37 15.59 -12.75 -1.60
CA GLY A 37 14.67 -12.96 -2.71
C GLY A 37 13.97 -11.66 -3.10
N THR A 38 13.48 -10.90 -2.13
CA THR A 38 12.95 -9.54 -2.36
C THR A 38 14.11 -8.63 -2.77
N LYS A 39 14.04 -7.98 -3.93
CA LYS A 39 15.16 -7.20 -4.48
C LYS A 39 15.09 -5.73 -4.08
N PHE A 40 16.22 -5.03 -4.20
CA PHE A 40 16.33 -3.58 -4.12
C PHE A 40 16.93 -3.10 -5.44
N MET A 41 16.40 -2.02 -6.00
CA MET A 41 16.86 -1.52 -7.30
C MET A 41 16.70 0.00 -7.41
N CYS A 42 15.49 0.52 -7.66
CA CYS A 42 15.28 1.97 -7.82
C CYS A 42 15.15 2.73 -6.49
N LEU A 43 14.69 2.06 -5.42
CA LEU A 43 14.43 2.64 -4.09
C LEU A 43 13.39 3.77 -4.00
N GLU A 44 12.83 4.19 -5.13
CA GLU A 44 11.79 5.23 -5.23
C GLU A 44 10.38 4.67 -5.54
N GLY A 45 10.21 3.34 -5.52
CA GLY A 45 8.94 2.66 -5.77
C GLY A 45 8.52 2.46 -7.24
N SER A 46 9.29 2.96 -8.21
CA SER A 46 8.97 2.87 -9.65
C SER A 46 9.07 1.46 -10.25
N CYS A 47 10.02 0.62 -9.81
CA CYS A 47 10.35 -0.63 -10.52
C CYS A 47 9.58 -1.88 -10.09
N GLY A 48 9.00 -1.90 -8.88
CA GLY A 48 8.31 -3.08 -8.34
C GLY A 48 9.18 -4.31 -8.07
N ALA A 49 10.51 -4.22 -8.16
CA ALA A 49 11.39 -5.37 -7.85
C ALA A 49 11.38 -5.76 -6.35
N CYS A 50 10.98 -4.80 -5.51
CA CYS A 50 10.89 -4.93 -4.05
C CYS A 50 9.48 -5.29 -3.56
N THR A 51 8.59 -5.76 -4.44
CA THR A 51 7.20 -6.03 -4.05
C THR A 51 7.11 -7.13 -3.00
N VAL A 52 6.34 -6.84 -1.95
CA VAL A 52 5.93 -7.81 -0.92
C VAL A 52 4.41 -7.73 -0.74
N HIS A 53 3.83 -8.78 -0.17
CA HIS A 53 2.43 -8.78 0.24
C HIS A 53 2.32 -8.36 1.70
N VAL A 54 1.29 -7.57 1.99
CA VAL A 54 0.94 -7.13 3.34
C VAL A 54 -0.52 -7.45 3.57
N ALA A 55 -0.80 -8.10 4.69
CA ALA A 55 -2.13 -8.31 5.23
C ALA A 55 -2.27 -7.66 6.60
N GLY A 56 -3.49 -7.25 6.93
CA GLY A 56 -3.82 -6.63 8.21
C GLY A 56 -5.33 -6.47 8.36
N ILE A 57 -5.73 -5.72 9.37
CA ILE A 57 -7.14 -5.39 9.62
C ILE A 57 -7.39 -3.96 9.19
N HIS A 58 -8.42 -3.75 8.37
CA HIS A 58 -8.80 -2.40 7.96
C HIS A 58 -9.35 -1.62 9.17
N PRO A 59 -8.90 -0.37 9.39
CA PRO A 59 -9.19 0.36 10.63
C PRO A 59 -10.69 0.61 10.84
N VAL A 60 -11.45 0.89 9.78
CA VAL A 60 -12.89 1.23 9.88
C VAL A 60 -13.78 -0.01 9.97
N ASN A 61 -13.88 -0.80 8.90
CA ASN A 61 -14.79 -1.95 8.83
C ASN A 61 -14.32 -3.21 9.58
N ARG A 62 -13.08 -3.23 10.11
CA ARG A 62 -12.46 -4.38 10.82
C ARG A 62 -12.32 -5.66 10.02
N GLU A 63 -12.49 -5.59 8.71
CA GLU A 63 -12.32 -6.76 7.84
C GLU A 63 -10.84 -7.00 7.56
N PRO A 64 -10.44 -8.28 7.37
CA PRO A 64 -9.13 -8.60 6.83
C PRO A 64 -8.95 -7.95 5.46
N THR A 65 -7.84 -7.24 5.30
CA THR A 65 -7.45 -6.62 4.04
C THR A 65 -6.03 -6.98 3.71
N SER A 66 -5.75 -7.09 2.43
CA SER A 66 -4.42 -7.39 1.95
C SER A 66 -4.16 -6.74 0.60
N PHE A 67 -2.89 -6.46 0.34
CA PHE A 67 -2.46 -5.82 -0.89
C PHE A 67 -0.94 -5.97 -1.08
N ALA A 68 -0.48 -5.78 -2.31
CA ALA A 68 0.94 -5.72 -2.63
C ALA A 68 1.47 -4.28 -2.47
N VAL A 69 2.69 -4.15 -1.96
CA VAL A 69 3.37 -2.86 -1.74
C VAL A 69 4.83 -2.90 -2.17
N ASN A 70 5.40 -1.73 -2.44
CA ASN A 70 6.84 -1.56 -2.57
C ASN A 70 7.50 -1.51 -1.19
N SER A 71 8.21 -2.57 -0.79
CA SER A 71 8.85 -2.63 0.54
C SER A 71 9.95 -1.57 0.75
N CYS A 72 10.52 -0.99 -0.31
CA CYS A 72 11.55 0.04 -0.18
C CYS A 72 11.03 1.36 0.40
N LEU A 73 9.74 1.67 0.20
CA LEU A 73 9.12 2.92 0.67
C LEU A 73 8.39 2.77 2.01
N MET A 74 8.24 1.54 2.51
CA MET A 74 7.52 1.27 3.75
C MET A 74 8.51 1.28 4.92
N PRO A 75 8.40 2.21 5.89
CA PRO A 75 9.20 2.17 7.10
C PRO A 75 8.87 0.92 7.94
N ILE A 76 9.88 0.28 8.53
CA ILE A 76 9.68 -0.92 9.34
C ILE A 76 8.78 -0.65 10.56
N TYR A 77 8.87 0.54 11.14
CA TYR A 77 8.06 0.95 12.29
C TYR A 77 6.58 1.13 11.96
N SER A 78 6.22 1.36 10.69
CA SER A 78 4.84 1.36 10.23
C SER A 78 4.25 -0.04 10.04
N CYS A 79 5.04 -1.10 10.18
CA CYS A 79 4.58 -2.48 10.00
C CYS A 79 3.87 -3.05 11.23
N HIS A 80 3.78 -2.32 12.34
CA HIS A 80 3.13 -2.79 13.57
C HIS A 80 1.73 -3.36 13.29
N GLY A 81 1.48 -4.60 13.73
CA GLY A 81 0.22 -5.32 13.57
C GLY A 81 -0.02 -5.91 12.18
N MET A 82 0.96 -5.88 11.27
CA MET A 82 0.84 -6.40 9.91
C MET A 82 1.45 -7.79 9.76
N ASP A 83 0.91 -8.56 8.81
CA ASP A 83 1.48 -9.82 8.34
C ASP A 83 2.07 -9.65 6.94
N ILE A 84 3.37 -9.88 6.82
CA ILE A 84 4.14 -9.65 5.60
C ILE A 84 4.53 -11.00 5.00
N THR A 85 4.24 -11.19 3.73
CA THR A 85 4.71 -12.34 2.96
C THR A 85 5.70 -11.88 1.89
N THR A 86 6.86 -12.52 1.87
CA THR A 86 7.92 -12.31 0.87
C THR A 86 7.93 -13.45 -0.15
N ILE A 87 8.77 -13.37 -1.17
CA ILE A 87 8.89 -14.42 -2.19
C ILE A 87 9.28 -15.77 -1.58
N GLU A 88 10.10 -15.77 -0.53
CA GLU A 88 10.50 -16.95 0.22
C GLU A 88 9.33 -17.58 1.01
N GLY A 89 8.34 -16.76 1.38
CA GLY A 89 7.17 -17.21 2.13
C GLY A 89 6.09 -17.87 1.29
N ILE A 90 6.15 -17.75 -0.06
CA ILE A 90 5.07 -18.25 -0.93
C ILE A 90 4.88 -19.74 -0.77
N GLU A 91 5.97 -20.54 -0.75
CA GLU A 91 5.89 -22.01 -0.75
C GLU A 91 5.08 -22.58 0.43
N SER A 92 5.05 -21.87 1.55
CA SER A 92 4.25 -22.21 2.74
C SER A 92 2.74 -22.02 2.54
N LYS A 93 2.31 -21.34 1.47
CA LYS A 93 0.93 -20.98 1.15
C LYS A 93 0.45 -21.76 -0.08
N SER A 94 -0.01 -23.00 0.16
CA SER A 94 -0.39 -24.00 -0.86
C SER A 94 -1.22 -23.48 -2.05
N LYS A 95 -2.13 -22.52 -1.83
CA LYS A 95 -3.03 -21.98 -2.86
C LYS A 95 -2.32 -21.19 -3.97
N PHE A 96 -1.14 -20.61 -3.71
CA PHE A 96 -0.48 -19.68 -4.63
C PHE A 96 0.92 -20.11 -5.09
N ASN A 97 1.34 -21.32 -4.73
CA ASN A 97 2.61 -21.92 -5.15
C ASN A 97 2.76 -22.08 -6.68
N SER A 98 1.67 -21.97 -7.42
CA SER A 98 1.67 -22.07 -8.87
C SER A 98 2.20 -20.83 -9.59
N ILE A 99 2.23 -19.65 -8.95
CA ILE A 99 2.63 -18.39 -9.61
C ILE A 99 4.08 -18.44 -10.11
N PRO A 100 5.10 -18.78 -9.28
CA PRO A 100 6.48 -18.90 -9.76
C PRO A 100 6.62 -19.95 -10.87
N ARG A 101 5.94 -21.09 -10.73
CA ARG A 101 5.98 -22.19 -11.71
C ARG A 101 5.40 -21.76 -13.05
N ARG A 102 4.25 -21.07 -13.08
CA ARG A 102 3.67 -20.55 -14.32
C ARG A 102 4.57 -19.50 -14.96
N LEU A 103 5.12 -18.58 -14.17
CA LEU A 103 6.06 -17.58 -14.71
C LEU A 103 7.27 -18.25 -15.40
N ALA A 104 7.85 -19.28 -14.79
CA ALA A 104 8.96 -20.04 -15.38
C ALA A 104 8.53 -20.81 -16.64
N ARG A 105 7.40 -21.53 -16.58
CA ARG A 105 6.87 -22.36 -17.67
C ARG A 105 6.54 -21.55 -18.93
N PHE A 106 6.08 -20.32 -18.77
CA PHE A 106 5.80 -19.41 -19.89
C PHE A 106 7.04 -18.68 -20.39
N SER A 107 8.25 -19.03 -19.94
CA SER A 107 9.49 -18.31 -20.24
C SER A 107 9.43 -16.82 -19.85
N GLY A 108 8.68 -16.51 -18.79
CA GLY A 108 8.52 -15.16 -18.25
C GLY A 108 9.72 -14.68 -17.43
N THR A 109 10.83 -15.43 -17.43
CA THR A 109 12.06 -15.09 -16.72
C THR A 109 13.27 -15.22 -17.65
N GLN A 110 14.13 -14.20 -17.64
CA GLN A 110 15.47 -14.24 -18.26
C GLN A 110 16.53 -13.98 -17.18
N CYS A 111 16.88 -12.72 -16.90
CA CYS A 111 17.86 -12.38 -15.87
C CYS A 111 17.39 -12.66 -14.43
N GLY A 112 16.08 -12.83 -14.22
CA GLY A 112 15.50 -13.20 -12.92
C GLY A 112 15.34 -12.07 -11.90
N VAL A 113 15.93 -10.89 -12.11
CA VAL A 113 15.93 -9.83 -11.09
C VAL A 113 14.53 -9.31 -10.77
N CYS A 114 13.68 -9.09 -11.78
CA CYS A 114 12.32 -8.60 -11.57
C CYS A 114 11.32 -9.71 -11.20
N SER A 115 11.68 -10.99 -11.38
CA SER A 115 10.75 -12.12 -11.23
C SER A 115 10.11 -12.21 -9.85
N PRO A 116 10.84 -12.03 -8.72
CA PRO A 116 10.22 -12.00 -7.39
C PRO A 116 9.13 -10.93 -7.26
N GLY A 117 9.37 -9.73 -7.77
CA GLY A 117 8.40 -8.63 -7.75
C GLY A 117 7.14 -8.94 -8.56
N MET A 118 7.32 -9.56 -9.74
CA MET A 118 6.20 -10.00 -10.60
C MET A 118 5.33 -11.04 -9.89
N VAL A 119 5.96 -12.03 -9.26
CA VAL A 119 5.28 -13.08 -8.52
C VAL A 119 4.52 -12.49 -7.34
N MET A 120 5.17 -11.65 -6.53
CA MET A 120 4.55 -11.05 -5.34
C MET A 120 3.41 -10.09 -5.67
N ASN A 121 3.49 -9.38 -6.81
CA ASN A 121 2.36 -8.56 -7.27
C ASN A 121 1.16 -9.44 -7.62
N MET A 122 1.35 -10.50 -8.41
CA MET A 122 0.26 -11.44 -8.74
C MET A 122 -0.32 -12.10 -7.48
N TYR A 123 0.54 -12.49 -6.54
CA TYR A 123 0.12 -13.07 -5.27
C TYR A 123 -0.83 -12.12 -4.53
N GLY A 124 -0.42 -10.86 -4.33
CA GLY A 124 -1.27 -9.89 -3.63
C GLY A 124 -2.54 -9.55 -4.39
N LEU A 125 -2.50 -9.61 -5.72
CA LEU A 125 -3.67 -9.40 -6.56
C LEU A 125 -4.69 -10.53 -6.42
N LEU A 126 -4.25 -11.79 -6.46
CA LEU A 126 -5.14 -12.95 -6.28
C LEU A 126 -5.70 -13.03 -4.87
N ASP A 127 -4.88 -12.72 -3.87
CA ASP A 127 -5.31 -12.74 -2.47
C ASP A 127 -6.40 -11.67 -2.21
N SER A 128 -6.13 -10.42 -2.61
CA SER A 128 -7.07 -9.30 -2.40
C SER A 128 -8.39 -9.42 -3.18
N THR A 129 -8.36 -10.04 -4.36
CA THR A 129 -9.56 -10.27 -5.19
C THR A 129 -10.22 -11.61 -4.94
N LYS A 130 -9.70 -12.43 -4.01
CA LYS A 130 -10.12 -13.82 -3.78
C LYS A 130 -10.08 -14.68 -5.05
N GLY A 131 -9.21 -14.32 -6.00
CA GLY A 131 -9.05 -14.97 -7.31
C GLY A 131 -10.05 -14.53 -8.38
N GLN A 132 -10.99 -13.63 -8.05
CA GLN A 132 -11.98 -13.11 -8.99
C GLN A 132 -11.44 -11.88 -9.70
N ILE A 133 -10.60 -12.10 -10.70
CA ILE A 133 -9.95 -11.01 -11.44
C ILE A 133 -9.89 -11.28 -12.94
N THR A 134 -10.05 -10.24 -13.74
CA THR A 134 -10.01 -10.27 -15.20
C THR A 134 -8.60 -10.07 -15.77
N MET A 135 -8.40 -10.43 -17.04
CA MET A 135 -7.13 -10.23 -17.75
C MET A 135 -6.74 -8.74 -17.85
N ASP A 136 -7.72 -7.85 -18.01
CA ASP A 136 -7.51 -6.40 -18.08
C ASP A 136 -7.05 -5.82 -16.74
N GLU A 137 -7.69 -6.23 -15.63
CA GLU A 137 -7.28 -5.82 -14.29
C GLU A 137 -5.88 -6.34 -13.92
N ILE A 138 -5.54 -7.56 -14.36
CA ILE A 138 -4.18 -8.09 -14.25
C ILE A 138 -3.23 -7.17 -14.99
N GLU A 139 -3.42 -6.91 -16.28
CA GLU A 139 -2.51 -6.07 -17.07
C GLU A 139 -2.28 -4.69 -16.44
N LYS A 140 -3.37 -4.01 -16.04
CA LYS A 140 -3.31 -2.71 -15.35
C LYS A 140 -2.51 -2.75 -14.04
N SER A 141 -2.58 -3.86 -13.30
CA SER A 141 -1.85 -4.01 -12.03
C SER A 141 -0.33 -4.12 -12.19
N PHE A 142 0.16 -4.54 -13.36
CA PHE A 142 1.59 -4.78 -13.62
C PHE A 142 2.34 -3.55 -14.14
N ALA A 143 1.65 -2.41 -14.33
CA ALA A 143 2.29 -1.15 -14.72
C ALA A 143 3.44 -0.73 -13.77
N GLY A 144 3.40 -1.20 -12.51
CA GLY A 144 4.40 -0.95 -11.49
C GLY A 144 5.56 -1.94 -11.41
N ASN A 145 5.63 -2.94 -12.29
CA ASN A 145 6.69 -3.94 -12.30
C ASN A 145 7.48 -3.86 -13.61
N ILE A 146 8.72 -3.38 -13.52
CA ILE A 146 9.55 -3.13 -14.71
C ILE A 146 10.39 -4.37 -15.03
N CYS A 147 10.37 -4.78 -16.28
CA CYS A 147 11.27 -5.79 -16.85
C CYS A 147 12.00 -5.25 -18.08
N ARG A 148 13.33 -5.39 -18.11
CA ARG A 148 14.14 -4.95 -19.25
C ARG A 148 14.45 -6.05 -20.26
N CYS A 149 14.18 -7.31 -19.92
CA CYS A 149 14.67 -8.47 -20.67
C CYS A 149 13.58 -9.16 -21.51
N THR A 150 12.41 -9.43 -20.92
CA THR A 150 11.41 -10.35 -21.50
C THR A 150 10.51 -9.73 -22.56
N GLY A 151 10.46 -8.40 -22.66
CA GLY A 151 9.47 -7.70 -23.48
C GLY A 151 8.02 -7.89 -23.00
N TYR A 152 7.82 -8.29 -21.73
CA TYR A 152 6.55 -8.48 -21.02
C TYR A 152 5.59 -9.55 -21.54
N ARG A 153 5.54 -9.84 -22.84
CA ARG A 153 4.60 -10.81 -23.42
C ARG A 153 4.54 -12.15 -22.68
N PRO A 154 5.66 -12.86 -22.43
CA PRO A 154 5.60 -14.13 -21.69
C PRO A 154 5.19 -13.97 -20.21
N ILE A 155 5.48 -12.81 -19.59
CA ILE A 155 5.02 -12.50 -18.23
C ILE A 155 3.50 -12.32 -18.24
N MET A 156 2.97 -11.53 -19.17
CA MET A 156 1.54 -11.26 -19.28
C MET A 156 0.76 -12.53 -19.61
N ASP A 157 1.24 -13.38 -20.51
CA ASP A 157 0.63 -14.67 -20.80
C ASP A 157 0.55 -15.54 -19.53
N ALA A 158 1.61 -15.58 -18.72
CA ALA A 158 1.64 -16.32 -17.47
C ALA A 158 0.66 -15.79 -16.42
N MET A 159 0.59 -14.46 -16.27
CA MET A 159 -0.23 -13.83 -15.23
C MET A 159 -1.71 -13.83 -15.63
N LYS A 160 -2.03 -13.51 -16.89
CA LYS A 160 -3.40 -13.57 -17.43
C LYS A 160 -3.98 -14.97 -17.43
N SER A 161 -3.16 -16.02 -17.38
CA SER A 161 -3.65 -17.40 -17.23
C SER A 161 -4.31 -17.67 -15.86
N PHE A 162 -4.22 -16.75 -14.90
CA PHE A 162 -4.95 -16.80 -13.63
C PHE A 162 -6.30 -16.07 -13.67
N ALA A 163 -6.60 -15.36 -14.76
CA ALA A 163 -7.84 -14.60 -14.88
C ALA A 163 -9.06 -15.51 -15.00
N VAL A 164 -10.21 -15.03 -14.54
CA VAL A 164 -11.50 -15.72 -14.69
C VAL A 164 -11.97 -15.78 -16.16
N ASP A 165 -11.52 -14.84 -16.98
CA ASP A 165 -11.81 -14.70 -18.41
C ASP A 165 -10.63 -15.15 -19.29
N ALA A 166 -9.67 -15.91 -18.74
CA ALA A 166 -8.52 -16.42 -19.48
C ALA A 166 -8.95 -17.28 -20.68
N CYS A 167 -8.37 -17.02 -21.85
CA CYS A 167 -8.70 -17.78 -23.05
C CYS A 167 -8.18 -19.23 -22.99
N SER A 168 -8.86 -20.14 -23.69
CA SER A 168 -8.53 -21.58 -23.71
C SER A 168 -7.08 -21.86 -24.12
N ALA A 169 -6.55 -21.11 -25.09
CA ALA A 169 -5.17 -21.26 -25.56
C ALA A 169 -4.12 -20.98 -24.47
N LEU A 170 -4.38 -20.04 -23.56
CA LEU A 170 -3.50 -19.78 -22.40
C LEU A 170 -3.62 -20.92 -21.37
N LEU A 171 -4.84 -21.39 -21.12
CA LEU A 171 -5.09 -22.46 -20.16
C LEU A 171 -4.48 -23.80 -20.61
N GLU A 172 -4.45 -24.08 -21.92
CA GLU A 172 -3.82 -25.29 -22.47
C GLU A 172 -2.32 -25.35 -22.21
N LYS A 173 -1.61 -24.21 -22.29
CA LYS A 173 -0.18 -24.12 -21.96
C LYS A 173 0.10 -24.41 -20.48
N CYS A 174 -0.90 -24.27 -19.60
CA CYS A 174 -0.80 -24.53 -18.16
C CYS A 174 -1.05 -25.99 -17.75
N LYS A 175 -1.43 -26.89 -18.68
CA LYS A 175 -1.71 -28.31 -18.36
C LYS A 175 -0.44 -29.02 -17.91
N ASP A 176 -0.28 -29.20 -16.60
CA ASP A 176 0.81 -29.96 -16.02
C ASP A 176 0.40 -31.41 -15.78
N ILE A 177 1.33 -32.34 -15.95
CA ILE A 177 1.08 -33.76 -15.68
C ILE A 177 0.78 -33.99 -14.20
N GLU A 178 1.38 -33.18 -13.31
CA GLU A 178 1.11 -33.22 -11.87
C GLU A 178 -0.26 -32.62 -11.52
N ASN A 179 -0.85 -31.79 -12.40
CA ASN A 179 -2.22 -31.29 -12.22
C ASN A 179 -3.28 -32.28 -12.74
N LEU A 180 -2.88 -33.39 -13.39
CA LEU A 180 -3.77 -34.46 -13.81
C LEU A 180 -4.00 -35.42 -12.64
N GLY A 181 -4.95 -35.08 -11.76
CA GLY A 181 -5.36 -35.95 -10.65
C GLY A 181 -5.47 -35.24 -9.31
N ASP A 182 -4.85 -34.07 -9.16
CA ASP A 182 -4.92 -33.28 -7.94
C ASP A 182 -6.26 -32.53 -7.84
N LYS A 183 -7.27 -33.21 -7.30
CA LYS A 183 -8.25 -32.52 -6.46
C LYS A 183 -7.47 -32.04 -5.25
N CYS A 184 -7.21 -30.74 -5.13
CA CYS A 184 -6.74 -30.16 -3.88
C CYS A 184 -7.72 -30.55 -2.77
N SER A 185 -7.37 -31.60 -2.02
CA SER A 185 -8.23 -32.23 -1.01
C SER A 185 -7.87 -31.72 0.38
N SER A 186 -7.10 -30.63 0.47
CA SER A 186 -6.77 -30.02 1.74
C SER A 186 -7.75 -28.89 2.06
N ASP A 187 -8.88 -29.25 2.65
CA ASP A 187 -9.68 -28.40 3.56
C ASP A 187 -8.90 -28.07 4.86
N LYS A 188 -7.57 -27.98 4.79
CA LYS A 188 -6.81 -27.37 5.87
C LYS A 188 -7.08 -25.88 5.76
N LYS A 189 -7.99 -25.39 6.58
CA LYS A 189 -8.10 -23.96 6.89
C LYS A 189 -6.70 -23.45 7.17
N CYS A 190 -6.10 -22.75 6.21
CA CYS A 190 -4.86 -22.01 6.39
C CYS A 190 -5.18 -20.77 7.24
N GLY A 191 -5.62 -21.00 8.47
CA GLY A 191 -5.71 -19.98 9.48
C GLY A 191 -4.30 -19.74 9.98
N VAL A 192 -3.55 -18.88 9.28
CA VAL A 192 -2.61 -18.05 10.03
C VAL A 192 -3.51 -17.28 10.97
N ILE A 193 -3.44 -17.65 12.25
CA ILE A 193 -4.03 -16.85 13.31
C ILE A 193 -3.23 -15.56 13.25
N CYS A 194 -3.74 -14.56 12.53
CA CYS A 194 -3.28 -13.19 12.73
C CYS A 194 -3.31 -12.98 14.24
N PRO A 195 -2.24 -12.46 14.84
CA PRO A 195 -2.29 -12.06 16.24
C PRO A 195 -3.55 -11.22 16.41
N LYS A 196 -4.52 -11.75 17.18
CA LYS A 196 -5.75 -11.05 17.55
C LYS A 196 -5.43 -9.97 18.58
N THR A 197 -4.27 -9.34 18.50
CA THR A 197 -3.92 -8.17 19.29
C THR A 197 -4.56 -6.98 18.60
N THR A 198 -5.86 -6.87 18.86
CA THR A 198 -6.72 -5.70 18.64
C THR A 198 -6.47 -4.61 19.69
N ASP A 199 -5.42 -4.72 20.49
CA ASP A 199 -5.07 -3.67 21.44
C ASP A 199 -4.57 -2.47 20.65
N LYS A 200 -5.48 -1.51 20.44
CA LYS A 200 -5.20 -0.14 20.02
C LYS A 200 -4.38 0.55 21.11
N LYS A 201 -3.15 0.09 21.30
CA LYS A 201 -2.21 0.67 22.26
C LYS A 201 -1.22 1.49 21.48
N SER A 202 -1.21 2.77 21.78
CA SER A 202 -0.27 3.69 21.17
C SER A 202 1.16 3.34 21.57
N ILE A 203 2.07 3.52 20.63
CA ILE A 203 3.48 3.17 20.78
C ILE A 203 4.28 4.43 20.63
N HIS A 204 5.10 4.73 21.63
CA HIS A 204 6.08 5.80 21.58
C HIS A 204 7.47 5.20 21.71
N LEU A 205 8.31 5.45 20.71
CA LEU A 205 9.70 5.01 20.67
C LEU A 205 10.62 6.22 20.58
N PHE A 206 11.66 6.20 21.41
CA PHE A 206 12.73 7.18 21.39
C PHE A 206 13.98 6.57 20.77
N PHE A 207 14.61 7.31 19.88
CA PHE A 207 15.83 6.94 19.18
C PHE A 207 16.96 7.88 19.56
N GLU A 208 18.17 7.50 19.20
CA GLU A 208 19.32 8.40 19.24
C GLU A 208 19.07 9.66 18.39
N ASN A 209 19.80 10.74 18.69
CA ASN A 209 19.71 12.05 18.00
C ASN A 209 18.35 12.76 18.14
N ASP A 210 17.64 12.54 19.26
CA ASP A 210 16.35 13.16 19.59
C ASP A 210 15.27 12.88 18.53
N LYS A 211 15.28 11.66 17.98
CA LYS A 211 14.24 11.20 17.06
C LYS A 211 13.19 10.38 17.79
N GLU A 212 11.95 10.53 17.35
CA GLU A 212 10.79 9.91 17.98
C GLU A 212 9.86 9.28 16.95
N TRP A 213 9.32 8.10 17.26
CA TRP A 213 8.27 7.46 16.49
C TRP A 213 7.02 7.27 17.34
N HIS A 214 5.88 7.73 16.82
CA HIS A 214 4.57 7.66 17.43
C HIS A 214 3.63 6.83 16.55
N LYS A 215 3.08 5.74 17.10
CA LYS A 215 1.98 4.99 16.48
C LYS A 215 0.71 5.28 17.28
N ILE A 216 -0.29 5.85 16.62
CA ILE A 216 -1.52 6.34 17.26
C ILE A 216 -2.78 5.88 16.55
N TYR A 217 -3.93 6.04 17.21
CA TYR A 217 -5.21 5.48 16.77
C TYR A 217 -6.37 6.47 16.80
N SER A 218 -6.16 7.71 17.24
CA SER A 218 -7.18 8.77 17.24
C SER A 218 -6.61 10.12 16.82
N VAL A 219 -7.50 11.01 16.35
CA VAL A 219 -7.12 12.39 16.00
C VAL A 219 -6.74 13.21 17.24
N LEU A 220 -7.32 12.92 18.40
CA LEU A 220 -6.99 13.62 19.66
C LEU A 220 -5.52 13.43 20.04
N GLU A 221 -4.99 12.22 19.92
CA GLU A 221 -3.59 11.92 20.18
C GLU A 221 -2.65 12.68 19.24
N VAL A 222 -3.07 12.96 17.99
CA VAL A 222 -2.29 13.82 17.08
C VAL A 222 -2.09 15.19 17.72
N PHE A 223 -3.16 15.83 18.20
CA PHE A 223 -3.07 17.17 18.78
C PHE A 223 -2.30 17.19 20.09
N GLU A 224 -2.42 16.15 20.92
CA GLU A 224 -1.62 15.99 22.13
C GLU A 224 -0.13 15.93 21.78
N ILE A 225 0.26 15.14 20.79
CA ILE A 225 1.66 15.05 20.33
C ILE A 225 2.12 16.39 19.78
N LEU A 226 1.34 17.03 18.89
CA LEU A 226 1.72 18.33 18.31
C LEU A 226 1.91 19.41 19.38
N THR A 227 1.12 19.37 20.45
CA THR A 227 1.27 20.29 21.60
C THR A 227 2.56 19.99 22.37
N ASN A 228 2.88 18.71 22.59
CA ASN A 228 4.02 18.28 23.39
C ASN A 228 5.37 18.46 22.69
N ILE A 229 5.43 18.29 21.36
CA ILE A 229 6.68 18.39 20.60
C ILE A 229 7.12 19.84 20.37
N GLY A 230 6.25 20.81 20.62
CA GLY A 230 6.53 22.24 20.43
C GLY A 230 6.97 22.54 18.99
N CYS A 231 8.20 23.04 18.83
CA CYS A 231 8.75 23.41 17.52
C CYS A 231 9.60 22.32 16.85
N LYS A 232 9.64 21.08 17.38
CA LYS A 232 10.40 20.00 16.74
C LYS A 232 9.86 19.72 15.33
N PRO A 233 10.71 19.61 14.30
CA PRO A 233 10.25 19.29 12.95
C PRO A 233 9.66 17.88 12.95
N TYR A 234 8.45 17.73 12.40
CA TYR A 234 7.71 16.49 12.40
C TYR A 234 7.22 16.11 11.00
N CYS A 235 6.88 14.85 10.82
CA CYS A 235 6.15 14.39 9.63
C CYS A 235 5.04 13.42 10.02
N PHE A 236 3.91 13.53 9.32
CA PHE A 236 2.88 12.48 9.34
C PHE A 236 3.30 11.33 8.42
N VAL A 237 3.25 10.12 8.96
CA VAL A 237 3.56 8.89 8.23
C VAL A 237 2.26 8.17 7.90
N ALA A 238 2.03 7.94 6.62
CA ALA A 238 0.92 7.16 6.10
C ALA A 238 1.38 6.25 4.96
N GLY A 239 1.33 6.75 3.72
CA GLY A 239 1.76 6.01 2.53
C GLY A 239 3.27 6.01 2.29
N SER A 240 3.97 7.04 2.77
CA SER A 240 5.43 7.23 2.61
C SER A 240 5.93 7.19 1.16
N THR A 241 5.04 7.38 0.18
CA THR A 241 5.34 7.17 -1.24
C THR A 241 6.20 8.25 -1.89
N ALA A 242 6.40 9.39 -1.20
CA ALA A 242 7.19 10.51 -1.70
C ALA A 242 8.52 10.72 -0.94
N ARG A 243 8.76 9.95 0.13
CA ARG A 243 9.84 10.19 1.10
C ARG A 243 11.24 10.21 0.48
N GLU A 244 11.51 9.26 -0.42
CA GLU A 244 12.83 9.10 -1.04
C GLU A 244 13.08 10.08 -2.19
N VAL A 245 12.00 10.66 -2.75
CA VAL A 245 12.07 11.56 -3.92
C VAL A 245 12.17 13.02 -3.50
N TYR A 246 11.46 13.39 -2.43
CA TYR A 246 11.39 14.75 -1.91
C TYR A 246 11.81 14.74 -0.45
N SER A 247 13.11 14.82 -0.20
CA SER A 247 13.68 14.86 1.14
C SER A 247 14.21 16.25 1.47
N ASP A 248 13.85 16.76 2.65
CA ASP A 248 14.43 17.97 3.21
C ASP A 248 15.84 17.67 3.77
N LYS A 249 16.74 18.66 3.71
CA LYS A 249 18.15 18.49 4.11
C LYS A 249 18.34 18.11 5.59
N GLU A 250 17.49 18.59 6.49
CA GLU A 250 17.60 18.32 7.93
C GLU A 250 16.70 17.16 8.40
N GLY A 251 15.65 16.82 7.64
CA GLY A 251 14.70 15.74 7.92
C GLY A 251 13.88 15.93 9.21
N PRO A 252 12.78 15.17 9.36
CA PRO A 252 11.95 15.22 10.57
C PRO A 252 12.66 14.58 11.78
N LYS A 253 12.39 15.14 12.96
CA LYS A 253 12.75 14.55 14.26
C LYS A 253 11.63 13.68 14.81
N VAL A 254 10.38 14.06 14.59
CA VAL A 254 9.21 13.34 15.09
C VAL A 254 8.43 12.72 13.93
N PHE A 255 8.20 11.42 14.00
CA PHE A 255 7.43 10.66 13.02
C PHE A 255 6.11 10.23 13.66
N ILE A 256 4.98 10.62 13.07
CA ILE A 256 3.64 10.35 13.61
C ILE A 256 2.88 9.45 12.63
N ASP A 257 2.81 8.15 12.89
CA ASP A 257 2.08 7.18 12.08
C ASP A 257 0.58 7.27 12.32
N ILE A 258 -0.11 7.83 11.33
CA ILE A 258 -1.55 8.10 11.33
C ILE A 258 -2.35 7.07 10.52
N LYS A 259 -1.72 5.97 10.06
CA LYS A 259 -2.33 4.97 9.17
C LYS A 259 -3.57 4.30 9.76
N SER A 260 -3.62 4.19 11.08
CA SER A 260 -4.65 3.44 11.81
C SER A 260 -5.74 4.31 12.43
N ILE A 261 -5.75 5.61 12.15
CA ILE A 261 -6.80 6.54 12.63
C ILE A 261 -8.06 6.33 11.80
N GLU A 262 -9.16 5.96 12.45
CA GLU A 262 -10.43 5.61 11.81
C GLU A 262 -11.13 6.81 11.18
N GLU A 263 -11.10 7.94 11.88
CA GLU A 263 -11.70 9.20 11.47
C GLU A 263 -11.10 9.68 10.14
N LEU A 264 -9.80 9.45 9.94
CA LEU A 264 -9.11 9.81 8.69
C LEU A 264 -9.26 8.76 7.59
N ARG A 265 -9.77 7.56 7.90
CA ARG A 265 -9.92 6.44 6.96
C ARG A 265 -11.37 6.20 6.54
N SER A 266 -12.32 6.88 7.18
CA SER A 266 -13.75 6.74 6.93
C SER A 266 -14.23 7.61 5.77
N TYR A 267 -15.41 7.31 5.23
CA TYR A 267 -16.11 8.16 4.27
C TYR A 267 -17.59 8.22 4.61
N TRP A 268 -18.27 9.29 4.19
CA TRP A 268 -19.70 9.46 4.36
C TRP A 268 -20.32 9.94 3.05
N MET A 269 -21.44 9.31 2.69
CA MET A 269 -22.23 9.66 1.51
C MET A 269 -23.60 10.14 1.97
N GLY A 270 -23.83 11.45 1.85
CA GLY A 270 -25.07 12.13 2.21
C GLY A 270 -25.51 13.05 1.08
N SER A 271 -25.82 14.32 1.38
CA SER A 271 -25.97 15.35 0.34
C SER A 271 -24.68 15.56 -0.46
N GLU A 272 -23.54 15.31 0.18
CA GLU A 272 -22.19 15.40 -0.34
C GLU A 272 -21.42 14.10 -0.04
N LEU A 273 -20.28 13.92 -0.73
CA LEU A 273 -19.36 12.82 -0.48
C LEU A 273 -18.16 13.33 0.32
N ILE A 274 -18.07 12.94 1.58
CA ILE A 274 -16.98 13.30 2.49
C ILE A 274 -16.01 12.13 2.54
N ILE A 275 -14.73 12.39 2.30
CA ILE A 275 -13.69 11.36 2.22
C ILE A 275 -12.60 11.66 3.26
N GLY A 276 -12.29 10.67 4.07
CA GLY A 276 -11.21 10.75 5.04
C GLY A 276 -9.86 11.02 4.37
N ALA A 277 -9.09 11.91 4.98
CA ALA A 277 -7.79 12.38 4.49
C ALA A 277 -6.78 11.23 4.20
N ASN A 278 -6.86 10.14 4.96
CA ASN A 278 -5.94 9.02 4.91
C ASN A 278 -6.49 7.79 4.16
N VAL A 279 -7.61 7.96 3.43
CA VAL A 279 -8.08 6.99 2.44
C VAL A 279 -6.98 6.81 1.37
N SER A 280 -6.66 5.56 1.04
CA SER A 280 -5.68 5.27 -0.02
C SER A 280 -6.26 5.60 -1.39
N LEU A 281 -5.41 5.86 -2.39
CA LEU A 281 -5.91 6.14 -3.75
C LEU A 281 -6.66 4.95 -4.34
N THR A 282 -6.28 3.71 -3.99
CA THR A 282 -7.04 2.51 -4.40
C THR A 282 -8.44 2.50 -3.79
N GLU A 283 -8.58 2.81 -2.50
CA GLU A 283 -9.89 2.89 -1.84
C GLU A 283 -10.71 4.07 -2.35
N LEU A 284 -10.08 5.21 -2.61
CA LEU A 284 -10.74 6.37 -3.22
C LEU A 284 -11.41 6.01 -4.54
N ILE A 285 -10.71 5.29 -5.43
CA ILE A 285 -11.28 4.82 -6.70
C ILE A 285 -12.53 3.96 -6.46
N ASN A 286 -12.47 3.04 -5.49
CA ASN A 286 -13.60 2.17 -5.16
C ASN A 286 -14.80 2.97 -4.61
N ILE A 287 -14.55 3.89 -3.67
CA ILE A 287 -15.57 4.76 -3.07
C ILE A 287 -16.24 5.63 -4.15
N LEU A 288 -15.46 6.18 -5.08
CA LEU A 288 -15.98 7.00 -6.19
C LEU A 288 -16.86 6.18 -7.13
N ASN A 289 -16.46 4.95 -7.45
CA ASN A 289 -17.26 4.06 -8.29
C ASN A 289 -18.55 3.61 -7.59
N GLU A 290 -18.49 3.33 -6.29
CA GLU A 290 -19.66 3.03 -5.45
C GLU A 290 -20.63 4.21 -5.43
N ALA A 291 -20.13 5.43 -5.19
CA ALA A 291 -20.95 6.63 -5.19
C ALA A 291 -21.63 6.87 -6.55
N ALA A 292 -20.88 6.72 -7.65
CA ALA A 292 -21.40 6.88 -9.01
C ALA A 292 -22.46 5.84 -9.39
N GLY A 293 -22.40 4.64 -8.81
CA GLY A 293 -23.40 3.59 -8.98
C GLY A 293 -24.64 3.78 -8.09
N SER A 294 -24.49 4.45 -6.96
CA SER A 294 -25.53 4.57 -5.93
C SER A 294 -26.53 5.69 -6.21
N GLU A 295 -26.06 6.88 -6.58
CA GLU A 295 -26.94 8.04 -6.81
C GLU A 295 -26.58 8.82 -8.08
N LYS A 296 -27.60 9.28 -8.83
CA LYS A 296 -27.39 10.09 -10.05
C LYS A 296 -26.54 11.33 -9.81
N LYS A 297 -26.67 11.98 -8.64
CA LYS A 297 -25.91 13.19 -8.31
C LYS A 297 -24.41 12.96 -8.25
N PHE A 298 -23.97 11.73 -7.97
CA PHE A 298 -22.55 11.34 -7.90
C PHE A 298 -22.05 10.68 -9.18
N LYS A 299 -22.81 10.71 -10.29
CA LYS A 299 -22.39 10.03 -11.53
C LYS A 299 -21.04 10.52 -12.07
N TYR A 300 -20.68 11.77 -11.78
CA TYR A 300 -19.37 12.35 -12.13
C TYR A 300 -18.19 11.68 -11.41
N CYS A 301 -18.41 11.03 -10.27
CA CYS A 301 -17.36 10.34 -9.50
C CYS A 301 -16.71 9.21 -10.30
N GLU A 302 -17.41 8.57 -11.25
CA GLU A 302 -16.85 7.57 -12.15
C GLU A 302 -15.67 8.14 -12.96
N GLN A 303 -15.81 9.37 -13.47
CA GLN A 303 -14.73 10.04 -14.22
C GLN A 303 -13.57 10.46 -13.32
N ILE A 304 -13.85 10.91 -12.11
CA ILE A 304 -12.81 11.18 -11.09
C ILE A 304 -12.04 9.89 -10.79
N GLY A 305 -12.74 8.76 -10.64
CA GLY A 305 -12.15 7.45 -10.40
C GLY A 305 -11.23 7.03 -11.55
N ASN A 306 -11.68 7.20 -12.79
CA ASN A 306 -10.88 6.92 -13.99
C ASN A 306 -9.59 7.75 -14.04
N HIS A 307 -9.66 9.06 -13.77
CA HIS A 307 -8.46 9.91 -13.74
C HIS A 307 -7.55 9.55 -12.56
N THR A 308 -8.12 9.26 -11.38
CA THR A 308 -7.36 8.82 -10.20
C THR A 308 -6.64 7.50 -10.45
N ALA A 309 -7.22 6.60 -11.25
CA ALA A 309 -6.59 5.34 -11.64
C ALA A 309 -5.34 5.51 -12.52
N MET A 310 -5.15 6.69 -13.14
CA MET A 310 -3.94 7.04 -13.90
C MET A 310 -2.82 7.57 -13.01
N ILE A 311 -3.10 7.88 -11.73
CA ILE A 311 -2.10 8.41 -10.79
C ILE A 311 -1.24 7.26 -10.27
N GLY A 312 0.04 7.25 -10.65
CA GLY A 312 1.01 6.22 -10.29
C GLY A 312 0.58 4.81 -10.74
N HIS A 313 1.15 3.78 -10.13
CA HIS A 313 0.74 2.38 -10.32
C HIS A 313 0.07 1.81 -9.06
N LYS A 314 -0.58 0.65 -9.19
CA LYS A 314 -1.38 0.03 -8.11
C LYS A 314 -0.60 -0.15 -6.80
N LEU A 315 0.67 -0.58 -6.86
CA LEU A 315 1.51 -0.74 -5.65
C LEU A 315 1.70 0.57 -4.87
N MET A 316 1.77 1.71 -5.56
CA MET A 316 1.81 3.03 -4.92
C MET A 316 0.42 3.43 -4.43
N ARG A 317 -0.63 3.25 -5.24
CA ARG A 317 -2.01 3.63 -4.87
C ARG A 317 -2.57 2.87 -3.66
N ASN A 318 -2.11 1.63 -3.42
CA ASN A 318 -2.52 0.84 -2.27
C ASN A 318 -2.11 1.46 -0.92
N VAL A 319 -1.11 2.34 -0.90
CA VAL A 319 -0.61 2.98 0.33
C VAL A 319 -0.61 4.50 0.26
N GLY A 320 -0.41 5.09 -0.92
CA GLY A 320 -0.49 6.52 -1.15
C GLY A 320 -1.88 7.04 -0.82
N THR A 321 -1.95 8.13 -0.07
CA THR A 321 -3.22 8.66 0.47
C THR A 321 -3.57 10.01 -0.15
N VAL A 322 -4.84 10.37 -0.06
CA VAL A 322 -5.35 11.66 -0.56
C VAL A 322 -4.58 12.83 0.07
N ALA A 323 -4.52 12.88 1.39
CA ALA A 323 -3.79 13.93 2.10
C ALA A 323 -2.28 13.87 1.89
N GLY A 324 -1.70 12.68 1.74
CA GLY A 324 -0.28 12.55 1.38
C GLY A 324 0.03 13.25 0.06
N ASN A 325 -0.79 13.00 -0.97
CA ASN A 325 -0.63 13.65 -2.27
C ASN A 325 -0.83 15.17 -2.22
N LEU A 326 -1.87 15.63 -1.51
CA LEU A 326 -2.17 17.05 -1.38
C LEU A 326 -1.14 17.81 -0.52
N SER A 327 -0.66 17.20 0.56
CA SER A 327 0.42 17.74 1.39
C SER A 327 1.71 17.90 0.59
N MET A 328 2.04 16.94 -0.28
CA MET A 328 3.15 17.09 -1.22
C MET A 328 2.96 18.28 -2.16
N LYS A 329 1.75 18.49 -2.68
CA LYS A 329 1.47 19.65 -3.56
C LYS A 329 1.61 20.98 -2.83
N ASN A 330 1.19 21.03 -1.57
CA ASN A 330 1.28 22.23 -0.75
C ASN A 330 2.73 22.55 -0.35
N THR A 331 3.51 21.55 0.06
CA THR A 331 4.88 21.74 0.57
C THR A 331 5.94 21.82 -0.53
N GLN A 332 5.76 21.10 -1.64
CA GLN A 332 6.73 21.02 -2.74
C GLN A 332 6.17 21.67 -4.00
N ARG A 333 6.59 22.92 -4.28
CA ARG A 333 6.08 23.70 -5.43
C ARG A 333 6.28 22.99 -6.78
N GLY A 334 7.36 22.21 -6.93
CA GLY A 334 7.67 21.44 -8.14
C GLY A 334 6.85 20.16 -8.30
N PHE A 335 6.10 19.73 -7.28
CA PHE A 335 5.27 18.54 -7.37
C PHE A 335 4.01 18.82 -8.19
N THR A 336 3.88 18.12 -9.32
CA THR A 336 2.68 18.12 -10.16
C THR A 336 1.70 17.08 -9.64
N SER A 337 0.56 17.55 -9.12
CA SER A 337 -0.48 16.69 -8.57
C SER A 337 -1.69 16.66 -9.50
N ASP A 338 -1.89 15.53 -10.17
CA ASP A 338 -3.12 15.29 -10.94
C ASP A 338 -4.35 15.27 -10.02
N LEU A 339 -4.22 14.73 -8.79
CA LEU A 339 -5.31 14.70 -7.82
C LEU A 339 -5.77 16.11 -7.43
N HIS A 340 -4.83 17.04 -7.22
CA HIS A 340 -5.16 18.43 -6.91
C HIS A 340 -5.97 19.07 -8.04
N VAL A 341 -5.54 18.89 -9.29
CA VAL A 341 -6.25 19.44 -10.46
C VAL A 341 -7.65 18.83 -10.60
N ILE A 342 -7.79 17.52 -10.37
CA ILE A 342 -9.09 16.85 -10.39
C ILE A 342 -10.03 17.42 -9.31
N LEU A 343 -9.53 17.61 -8.09
CA LEU A 343 -10.31 18.13 -6.97
C LEU A 343 -10.67 19.62 -7.15
N GLU A 344 -9.77 20.41 -7.72
CA GLU A 344 -10.03 21.80 -8.10
C GLU A 344 -11.15 21.88 -9.14
N ALA A 345 -11.11 21.04 -10.18
CA ALA A 345 -12.09 21.04 -11.26
C ALA A 345 -13.53 20.78 -10.77
N VAL A 346 -13.68 20.02 -9.68
CA VAL A 346 -14.99 19.72 -9.06
C VAL A 346 -15.31 20.61 -7.88
N ARG A 347 -14.49 21.65 -7.63
CA ARG A 347 -14.64 22.60 -6.50
C ARG A 347 -14.78 21.89 -5.17
N ALA A 348 -13.97 20.86 -4.94
CA ALA A 348 -13.92 20.19 -3.65
C ALA A 348 -13.50 21.17 -2.54
N SER A 349 -13.85 20.81 -1.30
CA SER A 349 -13.41 21.51 -0.09
C SER A 349 -12.52 20.59 0.75
N ILE A 350 -11.60 21.18 1.51
CA ILE A 350 -10.79 20.51 2.52
C ILE A 350 -11.14 21.07 3.90
N THR A 351 -11.30 20.18 4.87
CA THR A 351 -11.45 20.56 6.28
C THR A 351 -10.10 20.47 6.97
N ILE A 352 -9.62 21.57 7.52
CA ILE A 352 -8.39 21.62 8.31
C ILE A 352 -8.76 21.85 9.77
N SER A 353 -8.28 20.97 10.65
CA SER A 353 -8.47 21.10 12.08
C SER A 353 -7.21 21.63 12.75
N ASN A 354 -7.35 22.59 13.67
CA ASN A 354 -6.24 23.16 14.42
C ASN A 354 -6.15 22.57 15.85
N LEU A 355 -5.11 22.99 16.59
CA LEU A 355 -4.81 22.52 17.96
C LEU A 355 -5.92 22.77 18.99
N ILE A 356 -6.88 23.65 18.70
CA ILE A 356 -8.03 23.95 19.58
C ILE A 356 -9.27 23.14 19.13
N ALA A 357 -9.08 22.16 18.23
CA ALA A 357 -10.12 21.34 17.62
C ALA A 357 -11.20 22.15 16.90
N THR A 358 -10.92 23.40 16.51
CA THR A 358 -11.79 24.13 15.58
C THR A 358 -11.43 23.73 14.15
N ALA A 359 -12.46 23.54 13.32
CA ALA A 359 -12.32 23.10 11.95
C ALA A 359 -12.61 24.28 11.01
N GLU A 360 -11.68 24.55 10.11
CA GLU A 360 -11.85 25.52 9.03
C GLU A 360 -12.07 24.77 7.71
N LEU A 361 -13.08 25.20 6.96
CA LEU A 361 -13.37 24.66 5.63
C LEU A 361 -12.71 25.56 4.59
N ILE A 362 -11.76 25.02 3.83
CA ILE A 362 -11.03 25.73 2.78
C ILE A 362 -11.43 25.13 1.43
N LEU A 363 -11.76 25.98 0.46
CA LEU A 363 -12.02 25.54 -0.92
C LEU A 363 -10.71 25.20 -1.63
N PHE A 364 -10.68 24.16 -2.47
CA PHE A 364 -9.55 23.90 -3.38
C PHE A 364 -9.55 24.94 -4.51
N VAL A 365 -9.09 26.15 -4.20
CA VAL A 365 -8.70 27.16 -5.19
C VAL A 365 -7.21 27.49 -4.99
N PRO A 366 -6.44 27.74 -6.06
CA PRO A 366 -4.97 27.86 -5.98
C PRO A 366 -4.50 28.89 -4.95
N HIS A 367 -5.16 30.05 -4.87
CA HIS A 367 -4.84 31.10 -3.90
C HIS A 367 -5.16 30.73 -2.44
N SER A 368 -6.12 29.84 -2.19
CA SER A 368 -6.47 29.44 -0.81
C SER A 368 -5.64 28.25 -0.33
N PHE A 369 -5.24 27.36 -1.25
CA PHE A 369 -4.55 26.12 -0.92
C PHE A 369 -3.01 26.21 -0.97
N LEU A 370 -2.44 27.06 -1.84
CA LEU A 370 -0.98 27.16 -2.03
C LEU A 370 -0.34 28.35 -1.30
N GLY A 371 -1.15 29.25 -0.72
CA GLY A 371 -0.69 30.52 -0.15
C GLY A 371 -0.51 31.58 -1.23
#